data_AF-A0A9X7FU09-F1
#
_entry.id   AF-A0A9X7FU09-F1
#
_cell.length_a   1.000
_cell.length_b   1.000
_cell.length_c   1.000
_cell.angle_alpha   90.00
_cell.angle_beta   90.00
_cell.angle_gamma   90.00
#
_symmetry.space_group_name_H-M   'P 1'
#
loop_
_entity.id
_entity.type
_entity.pdbx_description
1 polymer ?
#
loop_
_entity_poly.entity_id
_entity_poly.type
_entity_poly.pdbx_seq_one_letter_code
_entity_poly.pdbx_strand_id
1 'polypeptide(L)' 'MKKTSNSSNFLIILVTLFSFSYFKNSIETRIFKPILDILLIILLVFYIINVSLRLYGIFKEKRGE' A
#
# COMPACT_ATOMS: atom_id res chain seq x y z
N MET A 1 -3.82 23.25 4.47
CA MET A 1 -4.04 22.26 5.56
C MET A 1 -3.64 20.87 5.06
N LYS A 2 -2.49 20.35 5.52
CA LYS A 2 -1.87 19.09 5.07
C LYS A 2 -2.74 17.87 5.47
N LYS A 3 -3.68 17.45 4.61
CA LYS A 3 -4.49 16.23 4.81
C LYS A 3 -3.76 14.92 4.42
N THR A 4 -2.52 15.00 3.94
CA THR A 4 -1.72 13.85 3.47
C THR A 4 -1.12 12.99 4.57
N SER A 5 -1.13 13.46 5.83
CA SER A 5 -0.59 12.74 6.98
C SER A 5 -1.46 11.52 7.37
N ASN A 6 -2.79 11.70 7.40
CA ASN A 6 -3.69 10.64 7.88
C ASN A 6 -3.85 9.49 6.89
N SER A 7 -3.80 9.74 5.57
CA SER A 7 -3.91 8.67 4.58
C SER A 7 -2.68 7.76 4.56
N SER A 8 -1.49 8.33 4.83
CA SER A 8 -0.24 7.55 4.92
C SER A 8 -0.24 6.66 6.17
N ASN A 9 -0.68 7.18 7.32
CA ASN A 9 -0.83 6.37 8.54
C ASN A 9 -1.87 5.25 8.39
N PHE A 10 -3.00 5.53 7.74
CA PHE A 10 -4.01 4.52 7.48
C PHE A 10 -3.48 3.38 6.60
N LEU A 11 -2.75 3.71 5.52
CA LEU A 11 -2.09 2.72 4.66
C LEU A 11 -1.09 1.86 5.43
N ILE A 12 -0.27 2.46 6.30
CA ILE A 12 0.70 1.74 7.12
C ILE A 12 0.00 0.75 8.07
N ILE A 13 -1.05 1.19 8.75
CA ILE A 13 -1.84 0.34 9.65
C ILE A 13 -2.48 -0.83 8.88
N LEU A 14 -3.05 -0.53 7.71
CA LEU A 14 -3.69 -1.52 6.86
C LEU A 14 -2.70 -2.56 6.34
N VAL A 15 -1.53 -2.14 5.85
CA VAL A 15 -0.45 -3.04 5.40
C VAL A 15 0.08 -3.91 6.56
N THR A 16 0.19 -3.35 7.75
CA THR A 16 0.68 -4.08 8.94
C THR A 16 -0.31 -5.17 9.37
N LEU A 17 -1.61 -4.84 9.45
CA LEU A 17 -2.67 -5.81 9.73
C LEU A 17 -2.73 -6.90 8.65
N PHE A 18 -2.57 -6.51 7.38
CA PHE A 18 -2.59 -7.45 6.27
C PHE A 18 -1.41 -8.43 6.31
N SER A 19 -0.22 -7.91 6.61
CA SER A 19 1.00 -8.72 6.75
C SER A 19 0.91 -9.71 7.92
N PHE A 20 0.34 -9.28 9.05
CA PHE A 20 0.12 -10.16 10.20
C PHE A 20 -0.89 -11.28 9.87
N SER A 21 -2.01 -10.92 9.22
CA SER A 21 -3.01 -11.88 8.76
C SER A 21 -2.42 -12.86 7.75
N TYR A 22 -1.59 -12.38 6.81
CA TYR A 22 -0.88 -13.21 5.85
C TYR A 22 0.00 -14.26 6.53
N PHE A 23 0.79 -13.84 7.53
CA PHE A 23 1.71 -14.71 8.25
C PHE A 23 0.97 -15.79 9.03
N LYS A 24 -0.14 -15.40 9.70
CA LYS A 24 -0.98 -16.35 10.44
C LYS A 24 -1.70 -17.33 9.51
N ASN A 25 -2.30 -16.84 8.43
CA ASN A 25 -3.10 -17.66 7.52
C ASN A 25 -2.25 -18.59 6.64
N SER A 26 -1.00 -18.22 6.33
CA SER A 26 -0.04 -19.11 5.65
C SER A 26 0.34 -20.33 6.49
N ILE A 27 0.16 -20.28 7.82
CA ILE A 27 0.43 -21.41 8.74
C ILE A 27 -0.81 -22.32 8.83
N GLU A 28 -2.01 -21.75 8.79
CA GLU A 28 -3.27 -22.47 9.01
C GLU A 28 -3.91 -23.07 7.74
N THR A 29 -3.82 -22.43 6.56
CA THR A 29 -4.54 -22.92 5.37
C THR A 29 -3.84 -22.62 4.03
N ARG A 30 -3.45 -23.66 3.29
CA ARG A 30 -2.80 -23.53 1.96
C ARG A 30 -3.68 -22.89 0.88
N ILE A 31 -5.00 -22.94 1.01
CA ILE A 31 -5.96 -22.52 -0.03
C ILE A 31 -6.16 -21.00 -0.04
N PHE A 32 -6.00 -20.32 1.10
CA PHE A 32 -6.15 -18.87 1.19
C PHE A 32 -4.90 -18.09 0.77
N LYS A 33 -3.75 -18.76 0.67
CA LYS A 33 -2.48 -18.18 0.24
C LYS A 33 -2.56 -17.47 -1.12
N PRO A 34 -3.07 -18.09 -2.20
CA PRO A 34 -3.17 -17.42 -3.51
C PRO A 34 -4.11 -16.21 -3.51
N ILE A 35 -5.21 -16.24 -2.73
CA ILE A 35 -6.15 -15.10 -2.64
C ILE A 35 -5.46 -13.91 -1.95
N LEU A 36 -4.72 -14.19 -0.87
CA LEU A 36 -3.94 -13.18 -0.17
C LEU A 36 -2.79 -12.63 -1.02
N ASP A 37 -2.11 -13.48 -1.80
CA ASP A 37 -1.06 -13.06 -2.73
C ASP A 37 -1.60 -12.09 -3.79
N ILE A 38 -2.77 -12.41 -4.39
CA ILE A 38 -3.44 -11.52 -5.34
C ILE A 38 -3.80 -10.19 -4.68
N LEU A 39 -4.33 -10.21 -3.45
CA LEU A 39 -4.65 -8.97 -2.75
C LEU A 39 -3.40 -8.12 -2.46
N LEU A 40 -2.29 -8.78 -2.10
CA LEU A 40 -1.00 -8.12 -1.84
C LEU A 40 -0.47 -7.44 -3.11
N ILE A 41 -0.56 -8.11 -4.27
CA ILE A 41 -0.16 -7.56 -5.56
C ILE A 41 -1.00 -6.32 -5.90
N ILE A 42 -2.31 -6.37 -5.70
CA ILE A 42 -3.19 -5.21 -5.95
C ILE A 42 -2.79 -4.04 -5.06
N LEU A 43 -2.59 -4.27 -3.75
CA LEU A 43 -2.13 -3.26 -2.79
C LEU A 43 -0.78 -2.64 -3.20
N LEU A 44 0.16 -3.48 -3.63
CA LEU A 44 1.48 -3.04 -4.08
C LEU A 44 1.38 -2.15 -5.32
N VAL A 45 0.57 -2.52 -6.31
CA VAL A 45 0.33 -1.71 -7.51
C VAL A 45 -0.25 -0.34 -7.14
N PHE A 46 -1.27 -0.32 -6.28
CA PHE A 46 -1.84 0.95 -5.80
C PHE A 46 -0.82 1.81 -5.07
N TYR A 47 0.04 1.21 -4.25
CA TYR A 47 1.11 1.92 -3.55
C TYR A 47 2.11 2.53 -4.53
N ILE A 48 2.56 1.77 -5.53
CA ILE A 48 3.48 2.25 -6.58
C ILE A 48 2.87 3.41 -7.35
N ILE A 49 1.61 3.31 -7.76
CA ILE A 49 0.90 4.40 -8.46
C ILE A 49 0.84 5.65 -7.57
N ASN A 50 0.44 5.48 -6.31
CA ASN A 50 0.33 6.60 -5.36
C ASN A 50 1.69 7.29 -5.12
N VAL A 51 2.76 6.51 -4.95
CA VAL A 51 4.12 7.03 -4.82
C VAL A 51 4.57 7.72 -6.10
N SER A 52 4.28 7.14 -7.27
CA SER A 52 4.64 7.72 -8.57
C SER A 52 3.93 9.05 -8.81
N LEU A 53 2.64 9.15 -8.49
CA LEU A 53 1.88 10.40 -8.55
C LEU A 53 2.41 11.45 -7.57
N ARG A 54 2.78 11.02 -6.35
CA ARG A 54 3.36 11.92 -5.35
C ARG A 54 4.73 12.44 -5.80
N LEU A 55 5.57 11.58 -6.36
CA LEU A 55 6.85 11.98 -6.95
C LEU A 55 6.64 12.91 -8.14
N TYR A 56 5.72 12.59 -9.03
CA TYR A 56 5.36 13.45 -10.16
C TYR A 56 4.92 14.84 -9.70
N GLY A 57 4.07 14.92 -8.66
CA GLY A 57 3.67 16.19 -8.04
C GLY A 57 4.86 16.98 -7.51
N ILE A 58 5.80 16.33 -6.82
CA ILE A 58 7.03 16.98 -6.32
C ILE A 58 7.91 17.47 -7.48
N PHE A 59 8.04 16.69 -8.56
CA PHE A 59 8.83 17.09 -9.74
C PHE A 59 8.18 18.24 -10.51
N LYS A 60 6.85 18.25 -10.61
CA LYS A 60 6.09 19.36 -11.20
C LYS A 60 6.25 20.64 -10.39
N GLU A 61 6.07 20.54 -9.07
CA GLU A 61 6.23 21.66 -8.12
C GLU A 61 7.66 22.23 -8.13
N LYS A 62 8.69 21.38 -8.30
CA LYS A 62 10.09 21.81 -8.46
C LYS A 62 10.43 22.41 -9.83
N ARG A 63 9.66 22.11 -10.88
CA ARG A 63 9.85 22.71 -12.22
C ARG A 63 9.19 24.08 -12.37
N GLY A 64 8.44 24.54 -11.38
CA GLY A 64 7.81 25.87 -11.41
C GLY A 64 6.61 25.97 -12.36
N GLU A 65 5.95 24.83 -12.67
CA GLU A 65 4.61 24.79 -13.29
C GLU A 65 3.49 24.81 -12.26
#